data_AF-A0A7S1GVR3-F1
#
_entry.id   AF-A0A7S1GVR3-F1
#
_cell.length_a   1.000
_cell.length_b   1.000
_cell.length_c   1.000
_cell.angle_alpha   90.00
_cell.angle_beta   90.00
_cell.angle_gamma   90.00
#
_symmetry.space_group_name_H-M   'P 1'
#
loop_
_entity.id
_entity.type
_entity.pdbx_description
1 polymer ?
#
loop_
_entity_poly.entity_id
_entity_poly.type
_entity_poly.pdbx_seq_one_letter_code
_entity_poly.pdbx_strand_id
1 'polypeptide(L)'
;MLTLGDQRLLLDAGLFQGFKALRERNWMPLGAPASTLDAVLLSHAHLDHCGYLPALRRQGFQGPIYATAATRDLCDVLLRDSAHLQEEDARRANREQSSRHDKALPLYGVREAEATMKAFQPVPRDGK
;
A
#
# COMPACT_ATOMS: atom_id res chain seq x y z
N MET A 1 -4.55 4.96 13.15
CA MET A 1 -3.77 4.08 14.04
C MET A 1 -4.56 3.93 15.34
N LEU A 2 -4.70 2.69 15.81
CA LEU A 2 -5.35 2.31 17.06
C LEU A 2 -4.28 1.71 17.97
N THR A 3 -4.27 2.10 19.24
CA THR A 3 -3.35 1.57 20.25
C THR A 3 -4.15 0.88 21.35
N LEU A 4 -3.84 -0.38 21.64
CA LEU A 4 -4.45 -1.17 22.70
C LEU A 4 -3.36 -1.78 23.58
N GLY A 5 -3.11 -1.14 24.72
CA GLY A 5 -1.91 -1.44 25.52
C GLY A 5 -0.66 -1.22 24.67
N ASP A 6 0.19 -2.24 24.57
CA ASP A 6 1.42 -2.19 23.76
C ASP A 6 1.19 -2.47 22.27
N GLN A 7 -0.02 -2.88 21.87
CA GLN A 7 -0.32 -3.18 20.47
C GLN A 7 -0.65 -1.93 19.66
N ARG A 8 -0.12 -1.85 18.44
CA ARG A 8 -0.31 -0.78 17.46
C ARG A 8 -0.89 -1.35 16.17
N LEU A 9 -2.16 -1.04 15.93
CA LEU A 9 -2.90 -1.47 14.77
C LEU A 9 -3.12 -0.31 13.81
N LEU A 10 -2.98 -0.56 12.51
CA LEU A 10 -3.37 0.41 11.49
C LEU A 10 -4.68 -0.03 10.84
N LEU A 11 -5.68 0.84 10.85
CA LEU A 11 -6.88 0.66 10.06
C LEU A 11 -6.66 1.35 8.71
N ASP A 12 -6.68 0.56 7.65
CA ASP A 12 -6.43 0.95 6.26
C ASP A 12 -5.06 1.62 5.99
N ALA A 13 -4.54 1.35 4.81
CA ALA A 13 -3.31 1.93 4.29
C ALA A 13 -3.53 2.26 2.80
N GLY A 14 -4.19 3.38 2.57
CA GLY A 14 -4.61 3.81 1.25
C GLY A 14 -3.74 4.86 0.57
N LEU A 15 -3.84 4.95 -0.75
CA LEU A 15 -3.26 6.03 -1.53
C LEU A 15 -4.20 7.24 -1.57
N PHE A 16 -3.62 8.43 -1.47
CA PHE A 16 -4.28 9.66 -1.92
C PHE A 16 -4.46 9.60 -3.44
N GLN A 17 -5.71 9.73 -3.89
CA GLN A 17 -6.10 9.77 -5.31
C GLN A 17 -6.47 11.19 -5.76
N GLY A 18 -6.73 11.37 -7.06
CA GLY A 18 -7.18 12.64 -7.61
C GLY A 18 -6.03 13.61 -7.90
N PHE A 19 -6.14 14.86 -7.44
CA PHE A 19 -5.22 15.94 -7.80
C PHE A 19 -3.74 15.64 -7.50
N LYS A 20 -2.83 16.16 -8.33
CA LYS A 20 -1.38 15.92 -8.21
C LYS A 20 -0.84 16.23 -6.81
N ALA A 21 -1.22 17.36 -6.23
CA ALA A 21 -0.79 17.77 -4.89
C ALA A 21 -1.20 16.76 -3.79
N LEU A 22 -2.34 16.08 -3.95
CA LEU A 22 -2.74 15.01 -3.03
C LEU A 22 -1.88 13.76 -3.24
N ARG A 23 -1.65 13.37 -4.51
CA ARG A 23 -0.83 12.18 -4.83
C ARG A 23 0.62 12.32 -4.37
N GLU A 24 1.17 13.53 -4.34
CA GLU A 24 2.51 13.80 -3.82
C GLU A 24 2.64 13.40 -2.33
N ARG A 25 1.55 13.43 -1.55
CA ARG A 25 1.54 12.98 -0.16
C ARG A 25 1.82 11.49 -0.01
N ASN A 26 1.60 10.68 -1.05
CA ASN A 26 1.92 9.25 -1.04
C ASN A 26 3.43 8.99 -0.91
N TRP A 27 4.28 9.99 -1.17
CA TRP A 27 5.74 9.86 -0.99
C TRP A 27 6.19 10.17 0.44
N MET A 28 5.31 10.74 1.26
CA MET A 28 5.61 10.96 2.67
C MET A 28 5.57 9.62 3.41
N PRO A 29 6.49 9.38 4.35
CA PRO A 29 6.42 8.22 5.22
C PRO A 29 5.19 8.30 6.14
N LEU A 30 4.81 7.16 6.70
CA LEU A 30 3.84 7.15 7.79
C LEU A 30 4.34 8.05 8.94
N GLY A 31 3.42 8.76 9.61
CA GLY A 31 3.74 9.63 10.75
C GLY A 31 4.30 8.91 12.00
N ALA A 32 4.46 7.59 11.93
CA ALA A 32 5.11 6.75 12.94
C ALA A 32 5.97 5.69 12.23
N PRO A 33 7.03 5.15 12.88
CA PRO A 33 7.85 4.11 12.27
C PRO A 33 7.00 2.89 11.93
N ALA A 34 6.96 2.51 10.66
CA ALA A 34 6.13 1.41 10.16
C ALA A 34 6.50 0.05 10.80
N SER A 35 7.75 -0.10 11.25
CA SER A 35 8.24 -1.26 12.00
C SER A 35 7.62 -1.42 13.39
N THR A 36 6.96 -0.38 13.92
CA THR A 36 6.28 -0.44 15.23
C THR A 36 4.84 -0.91 15.12
N LEU A 37 4.31 -1.10 13.91
CA LEU A 37 2.96 -1.61 13.72
C LEU A 37 2.95 -3.13 13.85
N ASP A 38 2.05 -3.63 14.69
CA ASP A 38 1.85 -5.07 14.87
C ASP A 38 1.03 -5.68 13.75
N ALA A 39 0.00 -4.97 13.27
CA ALA A 39 -0.82 -5.43 12.16
C ALA A 39 -1.55 -4.29 11.44
N VAL A 40 -2.04 -4.60 10.23
CA VAL A 40 -2.98 -3.76 9.47
C VAL A 40 -4.31 -4.48 9.37
N LEU A 41 -5.41 -3.75 9.54
CA LEU A 41 -6.76 -4.22 9.28
C LEU A 41 -7.30 -3.46 8.06
N LEU A 42 -7.77 -4.19 7.06
CA LEU A 42 -8.41 -3.58 5.89
C LEU A 42 -9.92 -3.64 5.98
N SER A 43 -10.56 -2.50 5.76
CA SER A 43 -12.01 -2.39 5.67
C SER A 43 -12.53 -2.97 4.35
N HIS A 44 -11.89 -2.64 3.22
CA HIS A 44 -12.24 -3.13 1.89
C HIS A 44 -11.10 -2.90 0.88
N ALA A 45 -11.34 -3.29 -0.38
CA ALA A 45 -10.28 -3.47 -1.37
C ALA A 45 -10.00 -2.25 -2.27
N HIS A 46 -10.58 -1.08 -2.03
CA HIS A 46 -10.26 0.07 -2.87
C HIS A 46 -8.85 0.61 -2.62
N LEU A 47 -8.24 1.21 -3.64
CA LEU A 47 -6.85 1.70 -3.58
C LEU A 47 -6.63 2.82 -2.55
N ASP A 48 -7.66 3.59 -2.23
CA ASP A 48 -7.68 4.56 -1.14
C ASP A 48 -7.79 3.93 0.25
N HIS A 49 -7.83 2.59 0.34
CA HIS A 49 -7.76 1.82 1.59
C HIS A 49 -6.64 0.78 1.62
N CYS A 50 -6.22 0.22 0.48
CA CYS A 50 -5.17 -0.81 0.42
C CYS A 50 -3.92 -0.39 -0.37
N GLY A 51 -4.01 0.65 -1.18
CA GLY A 51 -2.99 0.96 -2.20
C GLY A 51 -1.62 1.36 -1.66
N TYR A 52 -1.50 1.72 -0.38
CA TYR A 52 -0.25 2.13 0.25
C TYR A 52 0.47 0.96 0.96
N LEU A 53 -0.15 -0.21 1.07
CA LEU A 53 0.43 -1.38 1.73
C LEU A 53 1.85 -1.74 1.23
N PRO A 54 2.14 -1.74 -0.09
CA PRO A 54 3.49 -2.08 -0.54
C PRO A 54 4.52 -1.02 -0.14
N ALA A 55 4.15 0.25 -0.18
CA ALA A 55 5.01 1.34 0.28
C ALA A 55 5.25 1.26 1.81
N LEU A 56 4.21 0.93 2.58
CA LEU A 56 4.28 0.72 4.02
C LEU A 56 5.23 -0.44 4.38
N ARG A 57 5.18 -1.56 3.64
CA ARG A 57 6.12 -2.67 3.82
C ARG A 57 7.56 -2.26 3.50
N ARG A 58 7.78 -1.48 2.43
CA ARG A 58 9.10 -0.92 2.11
C ARG A 58 9.65 -0.01 3.22
N GLN A 59 8.77 0.63 3.98
CA GLN A 59 9.13 1.44 5.15
C GLN A 59 9.41 0.62 6.42
N GLY A 60 9.31 -0.71 6.36
CA GLY A 60 9.72 -1.60 7.45
C GLY A 60 8.56 -2.30 8.17
N PHE A 61 7.31 -2.14 7.72
CA PHE A 61 6.21 -2.94 8.23
C PHE A 61 6.36 -4.42 7.81
N GLN A 62 6.31 -5.33 8.79
CA GLN A 62 6.46 -6.77 8.56
C GLN A 62 5.29 -7.60 9.09
N GLY A 63 4.36 -6.99 9.82
CA GLY A 63 3.21 -7.68 10.43
C GLY A 63 2.17 -8.20 9.41
N PRO A 64 1.18 -8.96 9.90
CA PRO A 64 0.08 -9.45 9.09
C PRO A 64 -0.89 -8.34 8.66
N ILE A 65 -1.56 -8.57 7.52
CA ILE A 65 -2.62 -7.74 6.98
C ILE A 65 -3.92 -8.56 7.05
N TYR A 66 -4.83 -8.18 7.96
CA TYR A 66 -6.11 -8.84 8.12
C TYR A 66 -7.16 -8.23 7.21
N ALA A 67 -7.86 -9.09 6.47
CA ALA A 67 -8.94 -8.70 5.58
C ALA A 67 -9.87 -9.89 5.34
N THR A 68 -11.08 -9.67 4.83
CA THR A 68 -11.90 -10.81 4.36
C THR A 68 -11.25 -11.49 3.14
N ALA A 69 -11.59 -12.76 2.89
CA ALA A 69 -11.10 -13.47 1.71
C ALA A 69 -11.42 -12.71 0.40
N ALA A 70 -12.64 -12.20 0.27
CA ALA A 70 -13.05 -11.39 -0.89
C ALA A 70 -12.22 -10.11 -1.02
N THR A 71 -11.96 -9.41 0.09
CA THR A 71 -11.09 -8.22 0.09
C THR A 71 -9.67 -8.57 -0.34
N ARG A 72 -9.10 -9.66 0.19
CA ARG A 72 -7.76 -10.14 -0.15
C ARG A 72 -7.63 -10.44 -1.65
N ASP A 73 -8.62 -11.14 -2.23
CA ASP A 73 -8.58 -11.51 -3.65
C ASP A 73 -8.69 -10.29 -4.57
N LEU A 74 -9.53 -9.30 -4.21
CA LEU A 74 -9.61 -8.04 -4.94
C LEU A 74 -8.33 -7.20 -4.80
N CYS A 75 -7.73 -7.15 -3.60
CA CYS A 75 -6.45 -6.49 -3.38
C CYS A 75 -5.33 -7.08 -4.25
N ASP A 76 -5.34 -8.40 -4.49
CA ASP A 76 -4.33 -9.05 -5.34
C ASP A 76 -4.32 -8.47 -6.76
N VAL A 77 -5.51 -8.31 -7.34
CA VAL A 77 -5.67 -7.75 -8.68
C VAL A 77 -5.30 -6.26 -8.68
N LEU A 78 -5.87 -5.49 -7.74
CA LEU A 78 -5.74 -4.04 -7.72
C LEU A 78 -4.33 -3.55 -7.42
N LEU A 79 -3.61 -4.22 -6.50
CA LEU A 79 -2.24 -3.82 -6.15
C LEU A 79 -1.26 -4.13 -7.29
N ARG A 80 -1.42 -5.26 -7.98
CA ARG A 80 -0.58 -5.61 -9.13
C ARG A 80 -0.83 -4.68 -10.31
N ASP A 81 -2.09 -4.37 -10.61
CA ASP A 81 -2.45 -3.44 -11.67
C ASP A 81 -1.94 -2.01 -11.37
N SER A 82 -2.16 -1.52 -10.15
CA SER A 82 -1.64 -0.21 -9.73
C SER A 82 -0.11 -0.14 -9.82
N ALA A 83 0.59 -1.19 -9.40
CA ALA A 83 2.04 -1.26 -9.51
C ALA A 83 2.51 -1.22 -10.97
N HIS A 84 1.86 -1.98 -11.86
CA HIS A 84 2.20 -2.00 -13.28
C HIS A 84 2.01 -0.62 -13.93
N LEU A 85 0.89 0.05 -13.65
CA LEU A 85 0.62 1.40 -14.13
C LEU A 85 1.67 2.41 -13.62
N GLN A 86 2.04 2.33 -12.35
CA GLN A 86 3.07 3.20 -11.78
C GLN A 86 4.45 2.97 -12.42
N GLU A 87 4.82 1.72 -12.68
CA GLU A 87 6.06 1.40 -13.39
C GLU A 87 6.06 1.96 -14.82
N GLU A 88 4.96 1.81 -15.55
CA GLU A 88 4.81 2.34 -16.91
C GLU A 88 4.84 3.87 -16.94
N ASP A 89 4.16 4.54 -16.01
CA ASP A 89 4.20 5.99 -15.87
C ASP A 89 5.62 6.49 -15.59
N ALA A 90 6.36 5.81 -14.69
CA ALA A 90 7.76 6.12 -14.42
C ALA A 90 8.64 5.88 -15.66
N ARG A 91 8.45 4.77 -16.39
CA ARG A 91 9.18 4.49 -17.64
C ARG A 91 8.89 5.55 -18.69
N ARG A 92 7.64 5.95 -18.88
CA ARG A 92 7.23 6.99 -19.83
C ARG A 92 7.87 8.34 -19.49
N ALA A 93 7.78 8.77 -18.23
CA ALA A 93 8.38 10.02 -17.77
C ALA A 93 9.91 10.06 -17.97
N ASN A 94 10.60 8.92 -17.77
CA ASN A 94 12.03 8.80 -18.03
C ASN A 94 12.38 8.89 -19.53
N ARG A 95 11.57 8.26 -20.40
CA ARG A 95 11.78 8.33 -21.86
C ARG A 95 11.57 9.73 -22.41
N GLU A 96 10.57 10.43 -21.89
CA GLU A 96 10.18 11.78 -22.35
C GLU A 96 10.99 12.90 -21.67
N GLN A 97 11.85 12.57 -20.69
CA GLN A 97 12.58 13.54 -19.87
C GLN A 97 11.66 14.59 -19.22
N SER A 98 10.40 14.23 -18.96
CA SER A 98 9.35 15.12 -18.43
C SER A 98 9.32 15.17 -16.89
N SER A 99 10.26 14.47 -16.25
CA SER A 99 10.45 14.46 -14.80
C SER A 99 11.29 15.67 -14.35
N ARG A 100 10.93 16.25 -13.19
CA ARG A 100 11.77 17.25 -12.50
C ARG A 100 13.01 16.64 -11.84
N HIS A 101 13.02 15.33 -11.61
CA HIS A 101 14.14 14.56 -11.07
C HIS A 101 14.89 13.82 -12.18
N ASP A 102 16.17 13.51 -11.96
CA ASP A 102 17.03 12.76 -12.90
C ASP A 102 16.43 11.41 -13.32
N LYS A 103 15.63 10.78 -12.46
CA LYS A 103 14.91 9.54 -12.76
C LYS A 103 13.56 9.50 -12.03
N ALA A 104 12.48 9.35 -12.79
CA ALA A 104 11.17 9.01 -12.26
C ALA A 104 11.17 7.57 -11.74
N LEU A 105 10.64 7.38 -10.53
CA LEU A 105 10.48 6.09 -9.87
C LEU A 105 9.00 5.85 -9.54
N PRO A 106 8.51 4.60 -9.60
CA PRO A 106 7.21 4.27 -9.04
C PRO A 106 7.27 4.32 -7.50
N LEU A 107 6.12 4.48 -6.84
CA LEU A 107 6.08 4.42 -5.37
C LEU A 107 6.43 3.00 -4.88
N TYR A 108 5.97 2.00 -5.64
CA TYR A 108 6.29 0.58 -5.50
C TYR A 108 6.10 -0.12 -6.85
N GLY A 109 6.81 -1.23 -7.06
CA GLY A 109 6.69 -2.05 -8.27
C GLY A 109 5.84 -3.30 -8.06
N VAL A 110 5.71 -4.08 -9.13
CA VAL A 110 4.88 -5.32 -9.14
C VAL A 110 5.45 -6.32 -8.13
N ARG A 111 6.78 -6.38 -8.00
CA ARG A 111 7.45 -7.27 -7.04
C ARG A 111 7.06 -6.95 -5.60
N GLU A 112 7.01 -5.67 -5.24
CA GLU A 112 6.58 -5.24 -3.91
C GLU A 112 5.10 -5.52 -3.68
N ALA A 113 4.25 -5.35 -4.70
CA ALA A 113 2.83 -5.72 -4.62
C ALA A 113 2.66 -7.23 -4.35
N GLU A 114 3.33 -8.09 -5.13
CA GLU A 114 3.31 -9.55 -4.93
C GLU A 114 3.86 -9.97 -3.55
N ALA A 115 4.95 -9.34 -3.10
CA ALA A 115 5.50 -9.59 -1.78
C ALA A 115 4.53 -9.17 -0.66
N THR A 116 3.77 -8.11 -0.87
CA THR A 116 2.75 -7.63 0.06
C THR A 116 1.62 -8.63 0.23
N MET A 117 1.21 -9.28 -0.87
CA MET A 117 0.13 -10.28 -0.83
C MET A 117 0.45 -11.49 0.05
N LYS A 118 1.73 -11.79 0.28
CA LYS A 118 2.16 -12.88 1.18
C LYS A 118 1.88 -12.59 2.66
N ALA A 119 1.63 -11.34 3.03
CA ALA A 119 1.33 -10.94 4.40
C ALA A 119 -0.17 -10.92 4.72
N PHE A 120 -1.04 -11.13 3.72
CA PHE A 120 -2.47 -11.18 3.95
C PHE A 120 -2.88 -12.43 4.72
N GLN A 121 -3.70 -12.22 5.75
CA GLN A 121 -4.32 -13.26 6.56
C GLN A 121 -5.84 -13.10 6.44
N PRO A 122 -6.50 -13.92 5.60
CA PRO A 122 -7.94 -13.88 5.44
C PRO A 122 -8.65 -14.19 6.76
N VAL A 123 -9.63 -13.36 7.13
CA VAL A 123 -10.49 -13.55 8.30
C VAL A 123 -11.95 -13.68 7.89
N PRO A 124 -12.74 -14.58 8.51
CA PRO A 124 -14.17 -14.66 8.29
C PRO A 124 -14.88 -13.36 8.68
N ARG A 125 -15.89 -12.97 7.90
CA ARG A 125 -16.63 -11.72 8.12
C ARG A 125 -17.39 -11.71 9.45
N ASP A 126 -17.79 -12.89 9.92
CA ASP A 126 -18.55 -13.13 11.13
C ASP A 126 -17.68 -13.37 12.38
N GLY A 127 -16.34 -13.30 12.25
CA GLY A 127 -15.41 -13.44 13.37
C GLY A 127 -15.42 -14.81 14.05
N LYS A 128 -15.95 -15.83 13.37
CA LYS A 128 -15.98 -17.24 13.81
C LYS A 128 -14.87 -18.05 13.18
#